data_AF-A0A971ZMB7-F1
#
_entry.id   AF-A0A971ZMB7-F1
#
_cell.length_a   1.000
_cell.length_b   1.000
_cell.length_c   1.000
_cell.angle_alpha   90.00
_cell.angle_beta   90.00
_cell.angle_gamma   90.00
#
_symmetry.space_group_name_H-M   'P 1'
#
loop_
_entity.id
_entity.type
_entity.pdbx_description
1 polymer ?
#
loop_
_entity_poly.entity_id
_entity_poly.type
_entity_poly.pdbx_seq_one_letter_code
_entity_poly.pdbx_strand_id
1 'polypeptide(L)'
;MNNNQYKSAFSQNRPDLEYTLKRKRSPVPFFATVGFLALYGIITAFSAWFHFLIAGGGAMVLHGVTKRLFPPVEVKVPRKRELPSSGNSETDKLLAAGESHLKSAEASMTKIASFNRNFAGEIAPVLACAYKINSYIAENPEQRQMLRRHFSYYLPQLDKLLRAYLTFHRHGMGGKNAVTAMREIEDAVRAMYNAFSSQLDKLLYDKTLDITTDIDVLESMLSETAGGAKADKTLGTGK
;
A
#
# COMPACT_ATOMS: atom_id res chain seq x y z
N MET A 1 14.48 4.30 -23.76
CA MET A 1 13.13 3.82 -23.40
C MET A 1 12.53 4.80 -22.41
N ASN A 2 11.39 5.39 -22.77
CA ASN A 2 10.82 6.59 -22.14
C ASN A 2 10.11 6.23 -20.81
N ASN A 3 10.52 6.87 -19.70
CA ASN A 3 10.06 6.61 -18.33
C ASN A 3 8.60 7.06 -18.07
N ASN A 4 7.91 7.61 -19.08
CA ASN A 4 6.53 8.09 -18.99
C ASN A 4 5.45 7.03 -19.30
N GLN A 5 5.79 5.89 -19.90
CA GLN A 5 4.79 4.87 -20.28
C GLN A 5 4.32 4.00 -19.11
N TYR A 6 5.15 3.81 -18.08
CA TYR A 6 4.74 3.07 -16.87
C TYR A 6 3.91 3.94 -15.90
N LYS A 7 4.05 5.27 -15.99
CA LYS A 7 3.33 6.20 -15.10
C LYS A 7 1.83 6.26 -15.35
N SER A 8 1.37 5.92 -16.56
CA SER A 8 -0.05 5.97 -16.95
C SER A 8 -0.85 4.77 -16.43
N ALA A 9 -0.36 3.54 -16.63
CA ALA A 9 -1.08 2.33 -16.21
C ALA A 9 -1.23 2.21 -14.68
N PHE A 10 -0.20 2.59 -13.90
CA PHE A 10 -0.24 2.55 -12.43
C PHE A 10 -1.09 3.66 -11.78
N SER A 11 -1.42 4.73 -12.51
CA SER A 11 -2.18 5.85 -11.96
C SER A 11 -3.66 5.83 -12.33
N GLN A 12 -4.04 5.18 -13.43
CA GLN A 12 -5.41 5.28 -13.98
C GLN A 12 -6.42 4.32 -13.35
N ASN A 13 -6.00 3.18 -12.79
CA ASN A 13 -6.92 2.18 -12.24
C ASN A 13 -6.67 1.95 -10.76
N ARG A 14 -6.85 3.01 -9.95
CA ARG A 14 -6.75 2.90 -8.49
C ARG A 14 -8.09 2.45 -7.96
N PRO A 15 -8.21 1.29 -7.30
CA PRO A 15 -9.29 1.13 -6.33
C PRO A 15 -9.17 2.32 -5.36
N ASP A 16 -10.30 2.83 -4.90
CA ASP A 16 -10.48 3.92 -3.93
C ASP A 16 -9.79 3.61 -2.58
N LEU A 17 -8.46 3.65 -2.58
CA LEU A 17 -7.62 3.25 -1.46
C LEU A 17 -7.33 4.49 -0.62
N GLU A 18 -7.71 4.47 0.66
CA GLU A 18 -7.29 5.51 1.59
C GLU A 18 -5.79 5.38 1.90
N TYR A 19 -5.05 6.48 1.80
CA TYR A 19 -3.62 6.54 2.09
C TYR A 19 -3.32 7.47 3.28
N THR A 20 -2.22 7.19 3.97
CA THR A 20 -1.56 8.08 4.93
C THR A 20 -0.23 8.56 4.35
N LEU A 21 0.08 9.84 4.56
CA LEU A 21 1.37 10.40 4.14
C LEU A 21 2.39 10.21 5.26
N LYS A 22 3.39 9.36 5.02
CA LYS A 22 4.50 9.17 5.94
C LYS A 22 5.69 10.00 5.50
N ARG A 23 6.07 10.99 6.32
CA ARG A 23 7.19 11.90 6.06
C ARG A 23 8.48 11.36 6.67
N LYS A 24 9.45 10.95 5.84
CA LYS A 24 10.79 10.52 6.26
C LYS A 24 11.76 11.71 6.23
N ARG A 25 12.37 12.04 7.38
CA ARG A 25 13.38 13.11 7.47
C ARG A 25 14.68 12.67 6.78
N SER A 26 15.29 13.58 6.00
CA SER A 26 16.62 13.36 5.42
C SER A 26 17.67 13.42 6.54
N PRO A 27 18.63 12.47 6.60
CA PRO A 27 19.73 12.53 7.56
C PRO A 27 20.83 13.53 7.16
N VAL A 28 20.86 13.96 5.88
CA VAL A 28 21.91 14.82 5.32
C VAL A 28 22.09 16.14 6.08
N PRO A 29 21.02 16.88 6.47
CA PRO A 29 21.18 18.13 7.21
C PRO A 29 21.85 17.97 8.58
N PHE A 30 21.76 16.79 9.20
CA PHE A 30 22.41 16.54 10.49
C PHE A 30 23.91 16.29 10.29
N PHE A 31 24.27 15.39 9.38
CA PHE A 31 25.67 15.06 9.10
C PHE A 31 26.45 16.25 8.51
N ALA A 32 25.81 17.08 7.67
CA ALA A 32 26.43 18.29 7.16
C ALA A 32 26.78 19.28 8.28
N THR A 33 25.87 19.48 9.24
CA THR A 33 26.12 20.36 10.39
C THR A 33 27.24 19.81 11.29
N VAL A 34 27.23 18.52 11.59
CA VAL A 34 28.28 17.88 12.42
C VAL A 34 29.65 17.96 11.72
N GLY A 35 29.71 17.66 10.43
CA GLY A 35 30.95 17.73 9.64
C GLY A 35 31.50 19.15 9.57
N PHE A 36 30.63 20.15 9.40
CA PHE A 36 31.02 21.56 9.43
C PHE A 36 31.64 21.97 10.77
N LEU A 37 30.99 21.62 11.89
CA LEU A 37 31.50 21.95 13.22
C LEU A 37 32.85 21.28 13.51
N ALA A 38 33.02 20.01 13.13
CA ALA A 38 34.27 19.29 13.29
C ALA A 38 35.42 19.93 12.50
N LEU A 39 35.18 20.25 11.22
CA LEU A 39 36.17 20.91 10.37
C LEU A 39 36.51 22.31 10.91
N TYR A 40 35.51 23.07 11.32
CA TYR A 40 35.67 24.41 11.88
C TYR A 40 36.50 24.40 13.17
N GLY A 41 36.25 23.43 14.06
CA GLY A 41 36.99 23.29 15.32
C GLY A 41 38.47 22.95 15.11
N ILE A 42 38.78 22.11 14.12
CA ILE A 42 40.17 21.75 13.79
C ILE A 42 40.93 22.97 13.24
N ILE A 43 40.30 23.77 12.38
CA ILE A 43 40.94 24.94 11.75
C ILE A 43 41.19 26.06 12.77
N THR A 44 40.25 26.29 13.69
CA THR A 44 40.26 27.48 14.55
C THR A 44 40.79 27.21 15.96
N ALA A 45 40.93 25.94 16.34
CA ALA A 45 41.31 25.46 17.67
C ALA A 45 40.47 26.05 18.83
N PHE A 46 39.31 26.65 18.52
CA PHE A 46 38.48 27.44 19.45
C PHE A 46 39.28 28.42 20.31
N SER A 47 40.29 29.05 19.72
CA SER A 47 41.23 29.93 20.42
C SER A 47 40.61 31.20 21.01
N ALA A 48 39.38 31.54 20.63
CA ALA A 48 38.66 32.72 21.09
C ALA A 48 37.14 32.49 21.18
N TRP A 49 36.48 33.25 22.05
CA TRP A 49 35.06 33.07 22.35
C TRP A 49 34.10 33.39 21.18
N PHE A 50 34.50 34.27 20.24
CA PHE A 50 33.68 34.59 19.07
C PHE A 50 33.60 33.44 18.05
N HIS A 51 34.52 32.48 18.09
CA HIS A 51 34.43 31.27 17.26
C HIS A 51 33.17 30.46 17.55
N PHE A 52 32.68 30.46 18.79
CA PHE A 52 31.42 29.80 19.13
C PHE A 52 30.21 30.48 18.48
N LEU A 53 30.23 31.81 18.32
CA LEU A 53 29.17 32.56 17.63
C LEU A 53 29.17 32.28 16.13
N ILE A 54 30.34 32.28 15.49
CA ILE A 54 30.49 31.97 14.07
C ILE A 54 30.11 30.52 13.79
N ALA A 55 30.56 29.58 14.63
CA ALA A 55 30.22 28.17 14.51
C ALA A 55 28.70 27.94 14.64
N GLY A 56 28.05 28.57 15.63
CA GLY A 56 26.60 28.49 15.83
C GLY A 56 25.82 29.07 14.64
N GLY A 57 26.18 30.28 14.20
CA GLY A 57 25.55 30.93 13.05
C GLY A 57 25.73 30.15 11.74
N GLY A 58 26.96 29.70 11.48
CA GLY A 58 27.29 28.89 10.29
C GLY A 58 26.54 27.55 10.28
N ALA A 59 26.47 26.86 11.42
CA ALA A 59 25.73 25.61 11.57
C ALA A 59 24.23 25.79 11.29
N MET A 60 23.63 26.89 11.78
CA MET A 60 22.21 27.20 11.56
C MET A 60 21.90 27.49 10.09
N VAL A 61 22.71 28.32 9.43
CA VAL A 61 22.56 28.62 8.00
C VAL A 61 22.73 27.36 7.16
N LEU A 62 23.78 26.58 7.43
CA LEU A 62 24.07 25.34 6.70
C LEU A 62 22.94 24.32 6.87
N HIS A 63 22.38 24.19 8.08
CA HIS A 63 21.23 23.30 8.33
C HIS A 63 19.98 23.74 7.55
N GLY A 64 19.72 25.04 7.47
CA GLY A 64 18.62 25.60 6.68
C GLY A 64 18.76 25.32 5.18
N VAL A 65 19.94 25.60 4.63
CA VAL A 65 20.25 25.38 3.20
C VAL A 65 20.17 23.89 2.85
N THR A 66 20.79 23.03 3.65
CA THR A 66 20.79 21.57 3.41
C THR A 66 19.39 20.98 3.50
N LYS A 67 18.55 21.44 4.43
CA LYS A 67 17.13 21.04 4.50
C LYS A 67 16.33 21.48 3.28
N ARG A 68 16.69 22.61 2.66
CA ARG A 68 16.04 23.10 1.44
C ARG A 68 16.48 22.33 0.18
N LEU A 69 17.75 21.94 0.10
CA LEU A 69 18.28 21.13 -0.99
C LEU A 69 17.86 19.65 -0.89
N PHE A 70 17.70 19.13 0.33
CA PHE A 70 17.31 17.75 0.59
C PHE A 70 16.01 17.69 1.41
N PRO A 71 14.86 18.06 0.81
CA PRO A 71 13.59 18.06 1.53
C PRO A 71 13.22 16.64 1.96
N PRO A 72 12.51 16.51 3.10
CA PRO A 72 12.03 15.23 3.59
C PRO A 72 11.10 14.57 2.57
N VAL A 73 11.22 13.25 2.43
CA VAL A 73 10.49 12.46 1.45
C VAL A 73 9.13 12.08 2.02
N GLU A 74 8.05 12.39 1.29
CA GLU A 74 6.71 11.93 1.60
C GLU A 74 6.42 10.64 0.84
N VAL A 75 5.99 9.61 1.56
CA VAL A 75 5.65 8.29 1.03
C VAL A 75 4.16 8.04 1.26
N LYS A 76 3.43 7.70 0.19
CA LYS A 76 2.03 7.28 0.29
C LYS A 76 1.98 5.84 0.79
N VAL A 77 1.53 5.67 2.02
CA VAL A 77 1.37 4.36 2.66
C VAL A 77 -0.12 4.08 2.77
N PRO A 78 -0.62 2.89 2.41
CA PRO A 78 -2.04 2.58 2.59
C PRO A 78 -2.46 2.73 4.06
N ARG A 79 -3.63 3.31 4.32
CA ARG A 79 -4.15 3.44 5.69
C ARG A 79 -4.52 2.05 6.21
N LYS A 80 -3.89 1.63 7.31
CA LYS A 80 -4.31 0.44 8.07
C LYS A 80 -5.69 0.72 8.68
N ARG A 81 -6.69 -0.13 8.41
CA ARG A 81 -7.93 -0.15 9.21
C ARG A 81 -7.69 -0.98 10.47
N GLU A 82 -8.14 -0.49 11.61
CA GLU A 82 -8.23 -1.34 12.81
C GLU A 82 -9.37 -2.32 12.55
N LEU A 83 -9.04 -3.61 12.56
CA LEU A 83 -10.00 -4.67 12.29
C LEU A 83 -10.63 -5.07 13.63
N PRO A 84 -11.97 -5.04 13.76
CA PRO A 84 -12.62 -5.68 14.90
C PRO A 84 -12.31 -7.18 14.88
N SER A 85 -12.40 -7.86 16.03
CA SER A 85 -12.33 -9.32 16.04
C SER A 85 -13.42 -9.88 15.13
N SER A 86 -13.05 -10.79 14.24
CA SER A 86 -13.97 -11.39 13.26
C SER A 86 -14.99 -12.34 13.90
N GLY A 87 -14.96 -12.48 15.24
CA GLY A 87 -15.75 -13.49 15.97
C GLY A 87 -15.28 -14.92 15.72
N ASN A 88 -14.25 -15.14 14.90
CA ASN A 88 -13.70 -16.45 14.57
C ASN A 88 -12.19 -16.51 14.84
N SER A 89 -11.80 -17.30 15.84
CA SER A 89 -10.39 -17.47 16.28
C SER A 89 -9.44 -17.86 15.15
N GLU A 90 -9.86 -18.69 14.20
CA GLU A 90 -9.00 -19.10 13.08
C GLU A 90 -8.82 -17.98 12.04
N THR A 91 -9.86 -17.18 11.76
CA THR A 91 -9.73 -15.98 10.90
C THR A 91 -8.83 -14.95 11.58
N ASP A 92 -8.99 -14.72 12.88
CA ASP A 92 -8.18 -13.77 13.63
C ASP A 92 -6.70 -14.17 13.63
N LYS A 93 -6.39 -15.46 13.79
CA LYS A 93 -5.01 -15.97 13.64
C LYS A 93 -4.45 -15.74 12.23
N LEU A 94 -5.26 -15.97 11.20
CA LEU A 94 -4.87 -15.77 9.81
C LEU A 94 -4.60 -14.29 9.51
N LEU A 95 -5.46 -13.40 10.00
CA LEU A 95 -5.32 -11.95 9.91
C LEU A 95 -4.05 -11.45 10.62
N ALA A 96 -3.79 -11.94 11.83
CA ALA A 96 -2.58 -11.57 12.58
C ALA A 96 -1.30 -11.99 11.84
N ALA A 97 -1.28 -13.20 11.27
CA ALA A 97 -0.16 -13.67 10.46
C ALA A 97 0.03 -12.81 9.19
N GLY A 98 -1.07 -12.49 8.49
CA GLY A 98 -1.06 -11.62 7.31
C GLY A 98 -0.59 -10.20 7.63
N GLU A 99 -0.99 -9.65 8.78
CA GLU A 99 -0.62 -8.30 9.21
C GLU A 99 0.89 -8.16 9.42
N SER A 100 1.54 -9.20 9.95
CA SER A 100 3.01 -9.22 10.11
C SER A 100 3.73 -9.04 8.76
N HIS A 101 3.30 -9.79 7.73
CA HIS A 101 3.85 -9.66 6.39
C HIS A 101 3.59 -8.29 5.76
N LEU A 102 2.39 -7.72 5.96
CA LEU A 102 2.05 -6.39 5.48
C LEU A 102 2.90 -5.30 6.13
N LYS A 103 3.10 -5.36 7.45
CA LYS A 103 3.99 -4.42 8.16
C LYS A 103 5.43 -4.50 7.66
N SER A 104 5.94 -5.72 7.46
CA SER A 104 7.29 -5.93 6.92
C SER A 104 7.42 -5.41 5.49
N ALA A 105 6.41 -5.66 4.65
CA ALA A 105 6.37 -5.18 3.27
C ALA A 105 6.27 -3.64 3.18
N GLU A 106 5.46 -3.02 4.03
CA GLU A 106 5.37 -1.55 4.16
C GLU A 106 6.69 -0.91 4.62
N ALA A 107 7.34 -1.52 5.62
CA ALA A 107 8.66 -1.09 6.07
C ALA A 107 9.68 -1.20 4.94
N SER A 108 9.60 -2.26 4.13
CA SER A 108 10.46 -2.46 2.96
C SER A 108 10.19 -1.40 1.89
N MET A 109 8.92 -1.14 1.55
CA MET A 109 8.53 -0.06 0.63
C MET A 109 9.05 1.31 1.10
N THR A 110 8.96 1.60 2.41
CA THR A 110 9.47 2.87 2.98
C THR A 110 10.99 3.00 2.84
N LYS A 111 11.72 1.88 2.95
CA LYS A 111 13.18 1.85 2.69
C LYS A 111 13.48 2.03 1.20
N ILE A 112 12.73 1.35 0.32
CA ILE A 112 12.84 1.48 -1.13
C ILE A 112 12.61 2.93 -1.57
N ALA A 113 11.62 3.61 -1.00
CA ALA A 113 11.31 4.99 -1.33
C ALA A 113 12.47 5.98 -1.14
N SER A 114 13.48 5.66 -0.32
CA SER A 114 14.66 6.53 -0.19
C SER A 114 15.63 6.48 -1.37
N PHE A 115 15.58 5.45 -2.22
CA PHE A 115 16.49 5.32 -3.38
C PHE A 115 15.77 5.03 -4.71
N ASN A 116 14.56 4.47 -4.68
CA ASN A 116 13.70 4.30 -5.86
C ASN A 116 12.24 4.67 -5.54
N ARG A 117 11.90 5.95 -5.74
CA ARG A 117 10.55 6.47 -5.47
C ARG A 117 9.49 5.94 -6.44
N ASN A 118 9.86 5.67 -7.69
CA ASN A 118 8.93 5.18 -8.69
C ASN A 118 8.44 3.80 -8.30
N PHE A 119 9.37 2.89 -8.00
CA PHE A 119 9.00 1.54 -7.58
C PHE A 119 8.24 1.53 -6.25
N ALA A 120 8.62 2.36 -5.26
CA ALA A 120 7.82 2.53 -4.05
C ALA A 120 6.37 2.98 -4.34
N GLY A 121 6.18 3.83 -5.35
CA GLY A 121 4.85 4.24 -5.82
C GLY A 121 4.04 3.10 -6.47
N GLU A 122 4.71 2.12 -7.09
CA GLU A 122 4.09 0.92 -7.66
C GLU A 122 3.73 -0.12 -6.58
N ILE A 123 4.51 -0.21 -5.49
CA ILE A 123 4.23 -1.11 -4.36
C ILE A 123 3.00 -0.65 -3.56
N ALA A 124 2.80 0.66 -3.41
CA ALA A 124 1.74 1.21 -2.57
C ALA A 124 0.32 0.72 -2.94
N PRO A 125 -0.10 0.70 -4.23
CA PRO A 125 -1.35 0.06 -4.64
C PRO A 125 -1.45 -1.43 -4.29
N VAL A 126 -0.38 -2.22 -4.42
CA VAL A 126 -0.38 -3.66 -4.08
C VAL A 126 -0.69 -3.86 -2.60
N LEU A 127 0.02 -3.13 -1.72
CA LEU A 127 -0.22 -3.18 -0.28
C LEU A 127 -1.63 -2.73 0.07
N ALA A 128 -2.16 -1.74 -0.63
CA ALA A 128 -3.49 -1.24 -0.39
C ALA A 128 -4.56 -2.29 -0.74
N CYS A 129 -4.44 -2.97 -1.89
CA CYS A 129 -5.35 -4.07 -2.24
C CYS A 129 -5.30 -5.17 -1.18
N ALA A 130 -4.11 -5.52 -0.69
CA ALA A 130 -3.96 -6.51 0.38
C ALA A 130 -4.60 -6.07 1.71
N TYR A 131 -4.42 -4.81 2.13
CA TYR A 131 -5.10 -4.28 3.31
C TYR A 131 -6.63 -4.31 3.16
N LYS A 132 -7.17 -4.04 1.96
CA LYS A 132 -8.60 -4.18 1.69
C LYS A 132 -9.07 -5.62 1.75
N ILE A 133 -8.32 -6.58 1.20
CA ILE A 133 -8.63 -8.02 1.32
C ILE A 133 -8.64 -8.46 2.79
N ASN A 134 -7.67 -8.02 3.60
CA ASN A 134 -7.66 -8.28 5.04
C ASN A 134 -8.84 -7.61 5.77
N SER A 135 -9.27 -6.43 5.33
CA SER A 135 -10.45 -5.78 5.91
C SER A 135 -11.72 -6.55 5.57
N TYR A 136 -11.84 -6.98 4.33
CA TYR A 136 -12.98 -7.75 3.85
C TYR A 136 -13.16 -9.06 4.62
N ILE A 137 -12.09 -9.84 4.84
CA ILE A 137 -12.21 -11.11 5.57
C ILE A 137 -12.48 -10.93 7.07
N ALA A 138 -12.09 -9.80 7.66
CA ALA A 138 -12.45 -9.50 9.05
C ALA A 138 -13.96 -9.29 9.20
N GLU A 139 -14.59 -8.67 8.21
CA GLU A 139 -16.04 -8.47 8.13
C GLU A 139 -16.79 -9.72 7.66
N ASN A 140 -16.13 -10.60 6.88
CA ASN A 140 -16.74 -11.75 6.18
C ASN A 140 -15.91 -13.04 6.44
N PRO A 141 -15.88 -13.55 7.69
CA PRO A 141 -15.01 -14.67 8.10
C PRO A 141 -15.30 -16.01 7.40
N GLU A 142 -16.47 -16.16 6.78
CA GLU A 142 -16.90 -17.30 5.97
C GLU A 142 -16.14 -17.39 4.63
N GLN A 143 -15.73 -16.26 4.07
CA GLN A 143 -14.97 -16.21 2.80
C GLN A 143 -13.48 -16.62 2.93
N ARG A 144 -13.05 -16.99 4.15
CA ARG A 144 -11.65 -17.35 4.46
C ARG A 144 -11.07 -18.46 3.61
N GLN A 145 -11.86 -19.48 3.25
CA GLN A 145 -11.35 -20.58 2.43
C GLN A 145 -10.89 -20.06 1.06
N MET A 146 -11.65 -19.13 0.46
CA MET A 146 -11.30 -18.50 -0.81
C MET A 146 -10.03 -17.64 -0.70
N LEU A 147 -9.80 -17.05 0.48
CA LEU A 147 -8.64 -16.19 0.75
C LEU A 147 -7.44 -16.92 1.35
N ARG A 148 -7.50 -18.23 1.59
CA ARG A 148 -6.39 -18.99 2.20
C ARG A 148 -5.07 -18.76 1.46
N ARG A 149 -5.08 -18.77 0.11
CA ARG A 149 -3.88 -18.55 -0.72
C ARG A 149 -3.34 -17.12 -0.61
N HIS A 150 -4.20 -16.14 -0.37
CA HIS A 150 -3.78 -14.75 -0.10
C HIS A 150 -2.81 -14.71 1.07
N PHE A 151 -3.21 -15.30 2.19
CA PHE A 151 -2.44 -15.30 3.42
C PHE A 151 -1.27 -16.30 3.41
N SER A 152 -1.46 -17.49 2.86
CA SER A 152 -0.45 -18.56 2.95
C SER A 152 0.64 -18.48 1.89
N TYR A 153 0.40 -17.78 0.77
CA TYR A 153 1.30 -17.81 -0.38
C TYR A 153 1.57 -16.42 -0.94
N TYR A 154 0.53 -15.63 -1.21
CA TYR A 154 0.71 -14.37 -1.91
C TYR A 154 1.29 -13.26 -1.03
N LEU A 155 0.77 -13.02 0.18
CA LEU A 155 1.33 -12.01 1.08
C LEU A 155 2.79 -12.30 1.50
N PRO A 156 3.15 -13.54 1.91
CA PRO A 156 4.53 -13.86 2.23
C PRO A 156 5.47 -13.68 1.02
N GLN A 157 4.99 -13.99 -0.19
CA GLN A 157 5.78 -13.83 -1.40
C GLN A 157 6.05 -12.36 -1.75
N LEU A 158 5.06 -11.47 -1.58
CA LEU A 158 5.25 -10.02 -1.74
C LEU A 158 6.34 -9.52 -0.78
N ASP A 159 6.20 -9.84 0.50
CA ASP A 159 7.14 -9.46 1.55
C ASP A 159 8.56 -10.00 1.27
N LYS A 160 8.67 -11.25 0.78
CA LYS A 160 9.95 -11.85 0.36
C LYS A 160 10.58 -11.10 -0.82
N LEU A 161 9.81 -10.77 -1.85
CA LEU A 161 10.30 -10.03 -3.03
C LEU A 161 10.84 -8.64 -2.64
N LEU A 162 10.11 -7.89 -1.83
CA LEU A 162 10.54 -6.56 -1.40
C LEU A 162 11.80 -6.59 -0.54
N ARG A 163 11.94 -7.61 0.32
CA ARG A 163 13.19 -7.81 1.09
C ARG A 163 14.34 -8.24 0.20
N ALA A 164 14.12 -9.09 -0.80
CA ALA A 164 15.13 -9.47 -1.78
C ALA A 164 15.62 -8.24 -2.55
N TYR A 165 14.70 -7.35 -2.97
CA TYR A 165 15.04 -6.10 -3.64
C TYR A 165 15.99 -5.22 -2.80
N LEU A 166 15.71 -5.10 -1.50
CA LEU A 166 16.60 -4.38 -0.57
C LEU A 166 17.97 -5.05 -0.43
N THR A 167 18.01 -6.39 -0.38
CA THR A 167 19.25 -7.15 -0.33
C THR A 167 20.10 -6.93 -1.57
N PHE A 168 19.50 -6.96 -2.77
CA PHE A 168 20.19 -6.68 -4.02
C PHE A 168 20.68 -5.24 -4.09
N HIS A 169 19.89 -4.26 -3.64
CA HIS A 169 20.34 -2.88 -3.56
C HIS A 169 21.55 -2.71 -2.63
N ARG A 170 21.57 -3.40 -1.48
CA ARG A 170 22.63 -3.27 -0.47
C ARG A 170 23.95 -3.94 -0.89
N HIS A 171 23.90 -5.14 -1.46
CA HIS A 171 25.10 -5.93 -1.77
C HIS A 171 25.51 -5.87 -3.25
N GLY A 172 24.64 -5.35 -4.12
CA GLY A 172 24.81 -5.37 -5.58
C GLY A 172 25.52 -4.16 -6.18
N MET A 173 26.25 -3.36 -5.38
CA MET A 173 26.88 -2.08 -5.80
C MET A 173 28.00 -2.19 -6.87
N GLY A 174 28.08 -3.28 -7.65
CA GLY A 174 29.06 -3.40 -8.75
C GLY A 174 28.77 -4.40 -9.87
N GLY A 175 27.67 -5.17 -9.85
CA GLY A 175 27.43 -6.25 -10.81
C GLY A 175 26.17 -6.06 -11.65
N LYS A 176 26.27 -6.18 -12.99
CA LYS A 176 25.13 -6.15 -13.94
C LYS A 176 23.97 -7.07 -13.50
N ASN A 177 24.28 -8.20 -12.86
CA ASN A 177 23.29 -9.19 -12.40
C ASN A 177 22.34 -8.66 -11.32
N ALA A 178 22.82 -7.79 -10.41
CA ALA A 178 21.97 -7.25 -9.34
C ALA A 178 20.90 -6.29 -9.90
N VAL A 179 21.26 -5.48 -10.89
CA VAL A 179 20.32 -4.57 -11.57
C VAL A 179 19.25 -5.37 -12.31
N THR A 180 19.62 -6.46 -12.99
CA THR A 180 18.66 -7.36 -13.66
C THR A 180 17.70 -8.00 -12.66
N ALA A 181 18.21 -8.60 -11.58
CA ALA A 181 17.38 -9.22 -10.55
C ALA A 181 16.41 -8.22 -9.89
N MET A 182 16.86 -6.98 -9.65
CA MET A 182 15.98 -5.91 -9.15
C MET A 182 14.84 -5.62 -10.13
N ARG A 183 15.10 -5.54 -11.44
CA ARG A 183 14.05 -5.34 -12.45
C ARG A 183 13.06 -6.50 -12.52
N GLU A 184 13.55 -7.74 -12.45
CA GLU A 184 12.67 -8.91 -12.42
C GLU A 184 11.74 -8.89 -11.18
N ILE A 185 12.25 -8.43 -10.04
CA ILE A 185 11.42 -8.22 -8.84
C ILE A 185 10.40 -7.10 -9.07
N GLU A 186 10.78 -6.00 -9.72
CA GLU A 186 9.83 -4.94 -10.07
C GLU A 186 8.68 -5.52 -10.90
N ASP A 187 8.99 -6.23 -11.99
CA ASP A 187 7.99 -6.87 -12.85
C ASP A 187 7.11 -7.89 -12.11
N ALA A 188 7.71 -8.70 -11.22
CA ALA A 188 6.96 -9.63 -10.39
C ALA A 188 5.95 -8.90 -9.47
N VAL A 189 6.35 -7.80 -8.84
CA VAL A 189 5.45 -6.99 -8.00
C VAL A 189 4.33 -6.37 -8.82
N ARG A 190 4.61 -5.93 -10.06
CA ARG A 190 3.57 -5.45 -10.99
C ARG A 190 2.56 -6.54 -11.33
N ALA A 191 3.02 -7.78 -11.57
CA ALA A 191 2.11 -8.90 -11.79
C ALA A 191 1.27 -9.22 -10.54
N MET A 192 1.86 -9.10 -9.35
CA MET A 192 1.13 -9.28 -8.09
C MET A 192 0.04 -8.22 -7.88
N TYR A 193 0.24 -6.98 -8.34
CA TYR A 193 -0.81 -5.97 -8.33
C TYR A 193 -2.05 -6.47 -9.07
N ASN A 194 -1.89 -6.95 -10.30
CA ASN A 194 -2.99 -7.43 -11.12
C ASN A 194 -3.71 -8.61 -10.46
N ALA A 195 -2.96 -9.53 -9.86
CA ALA A 195 -3.53 -10.65 -9.12
C ALA A 195 -4.35 -10.18 -7.90
N PHE A 196 -3.85 -9.20 -7.13
CA PHE A 196 -4.52 -8.72 -5.92
C PHE A 196 -5.73 -7.86 -6.25
N SER A 197 -5.64 -7.03 -7.28
CA SER A 197 -6.79 -6.26 -7.79
C SER A 197 -7.88 -7.22 -8.25
N SER A 198 -7.56 -8.19 -9.11
CA SER A 198 -8.55 -9.15 -9.59
C SER A 198 -9.14 -10.00 -8.46
N GLN A 199 -8.35 -10.37 -7.45
CA GLN A 199 -8.86 -11.07 -6.27
C GLN A 199 -9.83 -10.19 -5.47
N LEU A 200 -9.50 -8.91 -5.27
CA LEU A 200 -10.36 -7.96 -4.58
C LEU A 200 -11.65 -7.70 -5.37
N ASP A 201 -11.56 -7.52 -6.70
CA ASP A 201 -12.71 -7.30 -7.56
C ASP A 201 -13.69 -8.48 -7.49
N LYS A 202 -13.20 -9.72 -7.45
CA LYS A 202 -14.04 -10.91 -7.27
C LYS A 202 -14.78 -10.92 -5.93
N LEU A 203 -14.09 -10.56 -4.84
CA LEU A 203 -14.72 -10.48 -3.50
C LEU A 203 -15.81 -9.41 -3.46
N LEU A 204 -15.57 -8.26 -4.08
CA LEU A 204 -16.53 -7.16 -4.11
C LEU A 204 -17.70 -7.46 -5.04
N TYR A 205 -17.45 -8.11 -6.18
CA TYR A 205 -18.49 -8.49 -7.13
C TYR A 205 -19.46 -9.52 -6.54
N ASP A 206 -18.95 -10.53 -5.84
CA ASP A 206 -19.73 -11.55 -5.11
C ASP A 206 -20.70 -10.90 -4.10
N LYS A 207 -20.24 -9.87 -3.39
CA LYS A 207 -21.07 -9.08 -2.46
C LYS A 207 -22.20 -8.30 -3.16
N THR A 208 -21.98 -7.80 -4.37
CA THR A 208 -23.03 -7.11 -5.15
C THR A 208 -24.09 -8.05 -5.70
N LEU A 209 -23.70 -9.28 -6.09
CA LEU A 209 -24.65 -10.28 -6.59
C LEU A 209 -25.66 -10.66 -5.52
N ASP A 210 -25.18 -10.93 -4.30
CA ASP A 210 -26.01 -11.27 -3.14
C ASP A 210 -27.09 -10.19 -2.86
N ILE A 211 -26.71 -8.91 -2.99
CA ILE A 211 -27.63 -7.76 -2.82
C ILE A 211 -28.65 -7.65 -3.97
N THR A 212 -28.26 -7.92 -5.22
CA THR A 212 -29.18 -7.87 -6.36
C THR A 212 -30.18 -9.02 -6.37
N THR A 213 -29.81 -10.22 -5.91
CA THR A 213 -30.76 -11.32 -5.74
C THR A 213 -31.85 -11.00 -4.70
N ASP A 214 -31.52 -10.25 -3.65
CA ASP A 214 -32.52 -9.83 -2.67
C ASP A 214 -33.50 -8.79 -3.21
N ILE A 215 -33.12 -7.96 -4.19
CA ILE A 215 -34.02 -6.97 -4.82
C ILE A 215 -34.99 -7.63 -5.81
N ASP A 216 -34.50 -8.54 -6.66
CA ASP A 216 -35.35 -9.23 -7.66
C ASP A 216 -36.37 -10.16 -6.98
N VAL A 217 -36.01 -10.80 -5.87
CA VAL A 217 -36.94 -11.64 -5.08
C VAL A 217 -37.98 -10.77 -4.34
N LEU A 218 -37.60 -9.60 -3.83
CA LEU A 218 -38.55 -8.67 -3.23
C LEU A 218 -39.52 -8.09 -4.28
N GLU A 219 -39.05 -7.78 -5.50
CA GLU A 219 -39.93 -7.34 -6.59
C GLU A 219 -40.88 -8.46 -7.03
N SER A 220 -40.41 -9.70 -7.09
CA SER A 220 -41.25 -10.87 -7.39
C SER A 220 -42.30 -11.13 -6.30
N MET A 221 -41.93 -11.06 -5.02
CA MET A 221 -42.86 -11.22 -3.89
C MET A 221 -43.85 -10.05 -3.74
N LEU A 222 -43.42 -8.80 -4.01
CA LEU A 222 -44.30 -7.63 -4.01
C LEU A 222 -45.27 -7.65 -5.20
N SER A 223 -44.83 -8.11 -6.37
CA SER A 223 -45.68 -8.27 -7.56
C SER A 223 -46.70 -9.40 -7.40
N GLU A 224 -46.31 -10.50 -6.73
CA GLU A 224 -47.19 -11.63 -6.45
C GLU A 224 -48.20 -11.31 -5.32
N THR A 225 -47.79 -10.54 -4.30
CA THR A 225 -48.69 -10.11 -3.21
C THR A 225 -49.60 -8.94 -3.61
N ALA A 226 -49.18 -8.06 -4.53
CA ALA A 226 -50.00 -6.95 -5.03
C ALA A 226 -50.92 -7.34 -6.22
N GLY A 227 -50.68 -8.48 -6.87
CA GLY A 227 -51.38 -8.92 -8.09
C GLY A 227 -52.61 -9.81 -7.89
N GLY A 228 -52.96 -10.18 -6.65
CA GLY A 228 -54.01 -11.15 -6.34
C GLY A 228 -55.41 -10.58 -6.07
N ALA A 229 -55.88 -9.57 -6.80
CA ALA A 229 -57.27 -9.12 -6.67
C ALA A 229 -57.81 -8.35 -7.89
N LYS A 230 -58.20 -9.07 -8.96
CA LYS A 230 -59.43 -8.81 -9.76
C LYS A 230 -59.83 -10.11 -10.46
N ALA A 231 -60.74 -10.86 -9.85
CA ALA A 231 -62.18 -10.81 -10.14
C ALA A 231 -62.54 -11.58 -11.41
N ASP A 232 -62.88 -12.84 -11.16
CA ASP A 232 -63.84 -13.67 -11.89
C ASP A 232 -64.97 -12.85 -12.54
N LYS A 233 -65.22 -13.12 -13.83
CA LYS A 233 -66.50 -12.87 -14.48
C LYS A 233 -66.81 -14.04 -15.40
N THR A 234 -67.41 -15.07 -14.80
CA THR A 234 -68.10 -16.17 -15.49
C THR A 234 -69.09 -15.70 -16.56
N LEU A 235 -69.02 -16.38 -17.71
CA LEU A 235 -70.13 -16.92 -18.54
C LEU A 235 -71.15 -15.97 -19.20
N GLY A 236 -71.16 -16.00 -20.54
CA GLY A 236 -72.33 -16.53 -21.27
C GLY A 236 -73.08 -15.65 -22.29
N THR A 237 -73.24 -16.25 -23.47
CA THR A 237 -74.38 -16.16 -24.43
C THR A 237 -74.30 -15.22 -25.65
N GLY A 238 -74.41 -15.84 -26.84
CA GLY A 238 -75.53 -15.52 -27.73
C GLY A 238 -75.20 -14.95 -29.12
N LYS A 239 -75.20 -15.86 -30.11
CA LYS A 239 -75.32 -15.69 -31.58
C LYS A 239 -74.15 -15.07 -32.35
#